data_AF-A0A7M5WWD2-F1
#
_entry.id   AF-A0A7M5WWD2-F1
#
_cell.length_a   1.000
_cell.length_b   1.000
_cell.length_c   1.000
_cell.angle_alpha   90.00
_cell.angle_beta   90.00
_cell.angle_gamma   90.00
#
_symmetry.space_group_name_H-M   'P 1'
#
loop_
_entity.id
_entity.type
_entity.pdbx_description
1 polymer ?
#
loop_
_entity_poly.entity_id
_entity_poly.type
_entity_poly.pdbx_seq_one_letter_code
_entity_poly.pdbx_strand_id
1 'polypeptide(L)'
;LQSYSPRVDDYLRAVKDHLHEAVTDCLRAAGHLFDEKEQRELMRAASFGKSFVQDMRPQAFVEMAHTIRILNNIRNFKIGIPITYDQLQRLTLPVLIDRLIARRFFFLAVKICNYMKIPKKEGVSRVLAHWACYKVQQDTVDENQLAREIHNKLRDTPGISFTEIATKAYNRGKSALAIELLDYEPRSAEQVPLLMKMGKTELALQKAIESGETELIYSVTTYMRDHLPSTEFLMKIRLYPVAASLLMKICKTQDRSFLINLCYQDDKYQNLGALYIQESFVEKNLDSRIKGLDKARIEFGKAQDPFKAQVTEDNIKLLEFQSRLQDQFGDQYLNKTIGDTLYQLIHKGYYKKADQLKKEFAIPDVRFWWTKIQALGASHAWKELEIFSKSKKSPIGYEPFVEACHKFGNNKVEAEKYMSKVPLDKKVQLFLKIGYYDEAAEAAFQSRSHDDLNLVASKASNNRSVQEKINIYRTQLSQGVPAFSLKGKGFSLS
;
A
#
# COMPACT_ATOMS: atom_id res chain seq x y z
N LEU A 1 63.89 4.91 41.80
CA LEU A 1 64.76 5.52 40.77
C LEU A 1 65.89 6.33 41.42
N GLN A 2 66.57 5.78 42.44
CA GLN A 2 67.69 6.46 43.11
C GLN A 2 68.71 5.43 43.60
N SER A 3 69.58 5.02 42.69
CA SER A 3 70.96 4.60 42.96
C SER A 3 71.64 4.32 41.62
N TYR A 4 72.07 5.38 40.92
CA TYR A 4 73.03 5.24 39.82
C TYR A 4 74.37 4.81 40.43
N SER A 5 74.53 3.50 40.66
CA SER A 5 75.81 2.92 41.04
C SER A 5 76.66 2.76 39.77
N PRO A 6 77.95 3.14 39.77
CA PRO A 6 78.85 2.98 38.62
C PRO A 6 78.88 1.55 38.06
N ARG A 7 78.67 0.55 38.91
CA ARG A 7 78.59 -0.86 38.53
C ARG A 7 77.44 -1.15 37.55
N VAL A 8 76.35 -0.39 37.60
CA VAL A 8 75.19 -0.60 36.71
C VAL A 8 75.55 -0.24 35.27
N ASP A 9 76.40 0.78 35.05
CA ASP A 9 76.85 1.16 33.71
C ASP A 9 77.81 0.11 33.13
N ASP A 10 78.68 -0.48 33.96
CA ASP A 10 79.56 -1.59 33.56
C ASP A 10 78.77 -2.84 33.16
N TYR A 11 77.74 -3.22 33.93
CA TYR A 11 76.86 -4.34 33.59
C TYR A 11 76.00 -4.07 32.35
N LEU A 12 75.51 -2.83 32.18
CA LEU A 12 74.75 -2.45 30.98
C LEU A 12 75.60 -2.50 29.71
N ARG A 13 76.88 -2.11 29.79
CA ARG A 13 77.84 -2.26 28.68
C ARG A 13 78.12 -3.72 28.35
N ALA A 14 78.23 -4.59 29.37
CA ALA A 14 78.47 -6.02 29.17
C ALA A 14 77.27 -6.75 28.51
N VAL A 15 76.04 -6.29 28.76
CA VAL A 15 74.81 -6.93 28.24
C VAL A 15 74.26 -6.21 27.00
N LYS A 16 74.91 -5.13 26.54
CA LYS A 16 74.41 -4.22 25.49
C LYS A 16 73.93 -4.94 24.23
N ASP A 17 74.66 -5.95 23.75
CA ASP A 17 74.36 -6.69 22.52
C ASP A 17 73.17 -7.67 22.69
N HIS A 18 72.88 -8.11 23.92
CA HIS A 18 71.79 -9.05 24.25
C HIS A 18 70.65 -8.38 25.03
N LEU A 19 70.69 -7.05 25.20
CA LEU A 19 69.78 -6.33 26.09
C LEU A 19 68.32 -6.44 25.64
N HIS A 20 68.08 -6.49 24.33
CA HIS A 20 66.75 -6.68 23.77
C HIS A 20 66.16 -8.05 24.16
N GLU A 21 66.96 -9.11 24.07
CA GLU A 21 66.57 -10.48 24.46
C GLU A 21 66.33 -10.58 25.96
N ALA A 22 67.26 -10.05 26.77
CA ALA A 22 67.13 -10.05 28.23
C ALA A 22 65.86 -9.34 28.71
N VAL A 23 65.50 -8.18 28.12
CA VAL A 23 64.24 -7.49 28.46
C VAL A 23 63.03 -8.31 28.03
N THR A 24 63.08 -8.95 26.86
CA THR A 24 62.00 -9.82 26.35
C THR A 24 61.80 -11.05 27.25
N ASP A 25 62.89 -11.65 27.71
CA ASP A 25 62.86 -12.81 28.60
C ASP A 25 62.39 -12.44 30.01
N CYS A 26 62.80 -11.28 30.55
CA CYS A 26 62.24 -10.76 31.79
C CYS A 26 60.72 -10.56 31.69
N LEU A 27 60.23 -10.04 30.56
CA LEU A 27 58.79 -9.88 30.31
C LEU A 27 58.07 -11.22 30.25
N ARG A 28 58.59 -12.18 29.48
CA ARG A 28 58.01 -13.51 29.36
C ARG A 28 58.01 -14.24 30.71
N ALA A 29 59.15 -14.27 31.40
CA ALA A 29 59.29 -14.88 32.71
C ALA A 29 58.28 -14.32 33.70
N ALA A 30 58.09 -12.99 33.74
CA ALA A 30 57.07 -12.37 34.59
C ALA A 30 55.65 -12.91 34.31
N GLY A 31 55.31 -13.23 33.06
CA GLY A 31 54.02 -13.84 32.71
C GLY A 31 53.82 -15.26 33.28
N HIS A 32 54.88 -16.07 33.33
CA HIS A 32 54.80 -17.46 33.79
C HIS A 32 54.81 -17.61 35.31
N LEU A 33 55.30 -16.61 36.05
CA LEU A 33 55.31 -16.63 37.51
C LEU A 33 53.91 -16.46 38.12
N PHE A 34 53.78 -16.94 39.36
CA PHE A 34 52.56 -16.86 40.15
C PHE A 34 52.68 -15.89 41.33
N ASP A 35 53.89 -15.68 41.85
CA ASP A 35 54.13 -14.74 42.94
C ASP A 35 54.12 -13.28 42.46
N GLU A 36 53.31 -12.44 43.10
CA GLU A 36 53.15 -11.05 42.69
C GLU A 36 54.41 -10.22 42.94
N LYS A 37 55.23 -10.57 43.92
CA LYS A 37 56.45 -9.82 44.24
C LYS A 37 57.50 -10.05 43.15
N GLU A 38 57.77 -11.30 42.80
CA GLU A 38 58.70 -11.66 41.71
C GLU A 38 58.26 -11.09 40.36
N GLN A 39 56.96 -11.17 40.03
CA GLN A 39 56.41 -10.56 38.82
C GLN A 39 56.69 -9.05 38.75
N ARG A 40 56.51 -8.32 39.87
CA ARG A 40 56.76 -6.87 39.92
C ARG A 40 58.25 -6.56 39.79
N GLU A 41 59.13 -7.37 40.37
CA GLU A 41 60.58 -7.22 40.26
C GLU A 41 61.04 -7.40 38.80
N LEU A 42 60.59 -8.45 38.12
CA LEU A 42 60.89 -8.69 36.70
C LEU A 42 60.30 -7.62 35.77
N MET A 43 59.07 -7.17 36.03
CA MET A 43 58.47 -6.07 35.26
C MET A 43 59.21 -4.74 35.46
N ARG A 44 59.76 -4.48 36.66
CA ARG A 44 60.62 -3.31 36.91
C ARG A 44 61.96 -3.44 36.19
N ALA A 45 62.58 -4.62 36.22
CA ALA A 45 63.82 -4.90 35.50
C ALA A 45 63.64 -4.71 33.99
N ALA A 46 62.56 -5.25 33.42
CA ALA A 46 62.21 -5.05 32.02
C ALA A 46 61.94 -3.58 31.69
N SER A 47 61.25 -2.83 32.57
CA SER A 47 61.00 -1.40 32.38
C SER A 47 62.28 -0.57 32.40
N PHE A 48 63.24 -0.95 33.24
CA PHE A 48 64.55 -0.30 33.31
C PHE A 48 65.39 -0.63 32.08
N GLY A 49 65.51 -1.90 31.69
CA GLY A 49 66.27 -2.29 30.49
C GLY A 49 65.70 -1.67 29.21
N LYS A 50 64.38 -1.55 29.10
CA LYS A 50 63.70 -0.90 27.97
C LYS A 50 64.15 0.55 27.73
N SER A 51 64.54 1.32 28.75
CA SER A 51 64.98 2.72 28.53
C SER A 51 66.32 2.83 27.78
N PHE A 52 67.07 1.73 27.65
CA PHE A 52 68.37 1.68 27.01
C PHE A 52 68.36 0.95 25.64
N VAL A 53 67.22 0.39 25.23
CA VAL A 53 67.07 -0.31 23.93
C VAL A 53 66.40 0.63 22.92
N GLN A 54 67.10 0.92 21.82
CA GLN A 54 66.52 1.62 20.67
C GLN A 54 65.54 0.66 19.95
N ASP A 55 64.36 1.14 19.58
CA ASP A 55 63.31 0.42 18.81
C ASP A 55 62.48 -0.68 19.52
N MET A 56 62.47 -0.76 20.84
CA MET A 56 61.56 -1.69 21.54
C MET A 56 60.11 -1.19 21.58
N ARG A 57 59.19 -1.95 20.98
CA ARG A 57 57.74 -1.65 21.00
C ARG A 57 57.19 -1.59 22.44
N PRO A 58 56.66 -0.44 22.90
CA PRO A 58 56.08 -0.32 24.23
C PRO A 58 54.87 -1.22 24.50
N GLN A 59 54.19 -1.65 23.44
CA GLN A 59 52.95 -2.43 23.49
C GLN A 59 53.12 -3.76 24.22
N ALA A 60 54.19 -4.52 23.95
CA ALA A 60 54.42 -5.83 24.57
C ALA A 60 54.53 -5.75 26.11
N PHE A 61 55.16 -4.68 26.62
CA PHE A 61 55.24 -4.43 28.07
C PHE A 61 53.84 -4.19 28.67
N VAL A 62 53.03 -3.37 28.01
CA VAL A 62 51.67 -3.02 28.46
C VAL A 62 50.76 -4.24 28.40
N GLU A 63 50.83 -5.02 27.31
CA GLU A 63 50.06 -6.26 27.14
C GLU A 63 50.42 -7.29 28.21
N MET A 64 51.71 -7.45 28.52
CA MET A 64 52.15 -8.36 29.59
C MET A 64 51.65 -7.88 30.96
N ALA A 65 51.77 -6.59 31.26
CA ALA A 65 51.26 -6.01 32.51
C ALA A 65 49.74 -6.22 32.66
N HIS A 66 48.98 -6.01 31.58
CA HIS A 66 47.54 -6.26 31.54
C HIS A 66 47.23 -7.75 31.79
N THR A 67 47.96 -8.64 31.12
CA THR A 67 47.79 -10.09 31.23
C THR A 67 48.08 -10.59 32.65
N ILE A 68 49.21 -10.19 33.23
CA ILE A 68 49.60 -10.53 34.61
C ILE A 68 48.53 -10.05 35.60
N ARG A 69 48.03 -8.81 35.44
CA ARG A 69 46.98 -8.28 36.31
C ARG A 69 45.71 -9.12 36.25
N ILE A 70 45.27 -9.53 35.06
CA ILE A 70 44.11 -10.42 34.89
C ILE A 70 44.39 -11.77 35.57
N LEU A 71 45.54 -12.39 35.28
CA LEU A 71 45.95 -13.67 35.84
C LEU A 71 45.94 -13.64 37.38
N ASN A 72 46.52 -12.62 38.00
CA ASN A 72 46.55 -12.53 39.47
C ASN A 72 45.14 -12.41 40.08
N ASN A 73 44.25 -11.62 39.44
CA ASN A 73 42.87 -11.46 39.91
C ASN A 73 42.06 -12.77 39.80
N ILE A 74 42.22 -13.52 38.71
CA ILE A 74 41.49 -14.79 38.53
C ILE A 74 42.10 -15.94 39.33
N ARG A 75 43.41 -15.91 39.61
CA ARG A 75 44.13 -16.89 40.45
C ARG A 75 43.85 -16.70 41.94
N ASN A 76 43.44 -15.51 42.36
CA ASN A 76 43.06 -15.24 43.76
C ASN A 76 42.12 -16.33 44.28
N PHE A 77 42.39 -16.85 45.48
CA PHE A 77 41.65 -17.98 46.06
C PHE A 77 40.13 -17.78 46.10
N LYS A 78 39.64 -16.53 46.18
CA LYS A 78 38.19 -16.23 46.14
C LYS A 78 37.56 -16.47 44.77
N ILE A 79 38.33 -16.35 43.69
CA ILE A 79 37.89 -16.63 42.32
C ILE A 79 38.27 -18.06 41.94
N GLY A 80 39.51 -18.47 42.18
CA GLY A 80 39.98 -19.85 42.04
C GLY A 80 40.00 -20.35 40.59
N ILE A 81 40.62 -19.61 39.68
CA ILE A 81 40.93 -20.06 38.31
C ILE A 81 42.47 -20.07 38.15
N PRO A 82 43.13 -21.18 38.53
CA PRO A 82 44.59 -21.26 38.55
C PRO A 82 45.18 -21.60 37.17
N ILE A 83 45.02 -20.71 36.19
CA ILE A 83 45.56 -20.91 34.84
C ILE A 83 46.93 -20.25 34.65
N THR A 84 47.79 -20.86 33.85
CA THR A 84 49.08 -20.29 33.42
C THR A 84 48.89 -19.24 32.33
N TYR A 85 49.95 -18.46 32.06
CA TYR A 85 49.97 -17.53 30.94
C TYR A 85 49.71 -18.23 29.60
N ASP A 86 50.39 -19.35 29.32
CA ASP A 86 50.20 -20.11 28.07
C ASP A 86 48.79 -20.66 27.94
N GLN A 87 48.21 -21.11 29.05
CA GLN A 87 46.83 -21.58 29.07
C GLN A 87 45.87 -20.44 28.75
N LEU A 88 46.08 -19.23 29.28
CA LEU A 88 45.25 -18.07 28.94
C LEU A 88 45.41 -17.66 27.47
N GLN A 89 46.62 -17.71 26.91
CA GLN A 89 46.85 -17.42 25.48
C GLN A 89 46.11 -18.41 24.58
N ARG A 90 46.14 -19.72 24.90
CA ARG A 90 45.42 -20.75 24.14
C ARG A 90 43.91 -20.71 24.35
N LEU A 91 43.48 -20.43 25.59
CA LEU A 91 42.07 -20.37 25.96
C LEU A 91 41.40 -19.12 25.40
N THR A 92 42.13 -18.01 25.30
CA THR A 92 41.69 -16.67 24.90
C THR A 92 40.84 -15.92 25.93
N LEU A 93 40.92 -14.60 25.92
CA LEU A 93 40.18 -13.75 26.85
C LEU A 93 38.63 -13.92 26.78
N PRO A 94 38.00 -14.10 25.60
CA PRO A 94 36.57 -14.37 25.51
C PRO A 94 36.13 -15.63 26.28
N VAL A 95 36.88 -16.74 26.17
CA VAL A 95 36.53 -17.98 26.89
C VAL A 95 36.72 -17.83 28.40
N LEU A 96 37.69 -17.02 28.83
CA LEU A 96 37.86 -16.70 30.25
C LEU A 96 36.63 -15.95 30.78
N ILE A 97 36.12 -14.98 30.01
CA ILE A 97 34.90 -14.25 30.36
C ILE A 97 33.71 -15.21 30.44
N ASP A 98 33.59 -16.16 29.52
CA ASP A 98 32.52 -17.16 29.53
C ASP A 98 32.58 -18.05 30.78
N ARG A 99 33.78 -18.45 31.21
CA ARG A 99 33.98 -19.19 32.46
C ARG A 99 33.60 -18.36 33.69
N LEU A 100 33.94 -17.07 33.70
CA LEU A 100 33.56 -16.15 34.78
C LEU A 100 32.03 -15.96 34.84
N ILE A 101 31.37 -15.82 33.69
CA ILE A 101 29.91 -15.77 33.58
C ILE A 101 29.28 -17.06 34.11
N ALA A 102 29.76 -18.23 33.67
CA ALA A 102 29.26 -19.54 34.10
C ALA A 102 29.39 -19.74 35.62
N ARG A 103 30.47 -19.22 36.21
CA ARG A 103 30.71 -19.23 37.66
C ARG A 103 30.07 -18.05 38.41
N ARG A 104 29.28 -17.22 37.73
CA ARG A 104 28.52 -16.07 38.28
C ARG A 104 29.39 -14.91 38.80
N PHE A 105 30.65 -14.84 38.37
CA PHE A 105 31.56 -13.72 38.66
C PHE A 105 31.35 -12.53 37.71
N PHE A 106 30.09 -12.07 37.59
CA PHE A 106 29.70 -11.03 36.63
C PHE A 106 30.45 -9.71 36.84
N PHE A 107 30.66 -9.29 38.09
CA PHE A 107 31.37 -8.04 38.39
C PHE A 107 32.83 -8.07 37.89
N LEU A 108 33.54 -9.16 38.16
CA LEU A 108 34.92 -9.33 37.70
C LEU A 108 34.99 -9.40 36.17
N ALA A 109 34.06 -10.13 35.53
CA ALA A 109 33.96 -10.18 34.07
C ALA A 109 33.75 -8.78 33.46
N VAL A 110 32.85 -7.95 34.01
CA VAL A 110 32.65 -6.56 33.58
C VAL A 110 33.92 -5.73 33.76
N LYS A 111 34.61 -5.86 34.90
CA LYS A 111 35.87 -5.14 35.15
C LYS A 111 36.96 -5.53 34.14
N ILE A 112 37.09 -6.82 33.81
CA ILE A 112 38.03 -7.30 32.81
C ILE A 112 37.66 -6.79 31.41
N CYS A 113 36.37 -6.81 31.02
CA CYS A 113 35.91 -6.30 29.74
C CYS A 113 36.24 -4.81 29.56
N ASN A 114 35.95 -4.00 30.59
CA ASN A 114 36.25 -2.57 30.58
C ASN A 114 37.77 -2.31 30.55
N TYR A 115 38.54 -3.09 31.31
CA TYR A 115 39.99 -2.95 31.38
C TYR A 115 40.66 -3.26 30.04
N MET A 116 40.22 -4.33 29.38
CA MET A 116 40.73 -4.75 28.07
C MET A 116 40.06 -4.03 26.90
N LYS A 117 39.14 -3.10 27.17
CA LYS A 117 38.39 -2.31 26.18
C LYS A 117 37.72 -3.20 25.12
N ILE A 118 37.17 -4.35 25.56
CA ILE A 118 36.42 -5.25 24.68
C ILE A 118 35.20 -4.49 24.15
N PRO A 119 34.86 -4.62 22.85
CA PRO A 119 33.65 -4.03 22.29
C PRO A 119 32.42 -4.31 23.16
N LYS A 120 31.62 -3.26 23.45
CA LYS A 120 30.53 -3.33 24.43
C LYS A 120 29.61 -4.53 24.21
N LYS A 121 29.25 -4.81 22.94
CA LYS A 121 28.37 -5.91 22.53
C LYS A 121 28.90 -7.29 22.96
N GLU A 122 30.19 -7.54 22.78
CA GLU A 122 30.84 -8.83 23.08
C GLU A 122 31.29 -8.94 24.54
N GLY A 123 31.57 -7.80 25.18
CA GLY A 123 31.99 -7.71 26.58
C GLY A 123 30.84 -7.42 27.52
N VAL A 124 30.74 -6.16 27.94
CA VAL A 124 29.87 -5.73 29.05
C VAL A 124 28.39 -6.02 28.80
N SER A 125 27.86 -5.73 27.61
CA SER A 125 26.45 -5.97 27.28
C SER A 125 26.09 -7.46 27.40
N ARG A 126 26.96 -8.34 26.89
CA ARG A 126 26.80 -9.80 27.00
C ARG A 126 26.83 -10.27 28.45
N VAL A 127 27.79 -9.81 29.25
CA VAL A 127 27.89 -10.17 30.68
C VAL A 127 26.63 -9.73 31.44
N LEU A 128 26.13 -8.52 31.16
CA LEU A 128 24.94 -7.98 31.80
C LEU A 128 23.65 -8.70 31.37
N ALA A 129 23.54 -9.12 30.11
CA ALA A 129 22.43 -9.95 29.65
C ALA A 129 22.37 -11.29 30.40
N HIS A 130 23.51 -11.98 30.54
CA HIS A 130 23.59 -13.21 31.33
C HIS A 130 23.31 -12.99 32.82
N TRP A 131 23.76 -11.87 33.40
CA TRP A 131 23.41 -11.49 34.77
C TRP A 131 21.91 -11.31 34.95
N ALA A 132 21.24 -10.63 34.01
CA ALA A 132 19.80 -10.43 34.07
C ALA A 132 19.03 -11.75 33.92
N CYS A 133 19.43 -12.60 32.97
CA CYS A 133 18.90 -13.96 32.81
C CYS A 133 19.08 -14.82 34.08
N TYR A 134 20.21 -14.70 34.77
CA TYR A 134 20.41 -15.36 36.06
C TYR A 134 19.51 -14.78 37.15
N LYS A 135 19.35 -13.45 37.18
CA LYS A 135 18.60 -12.74 38.20
C LYS A 135 17.10 -13.04 38.13
N VAL A 136 16.50 -13.11 36.94
CA VAL A 136 15.08 -13.48 36.77
C VAL A 136 14.77 -14.92 37.21
N GLN A 137 15.76 -15.79 37.21
CA GLN A 137 15.62 -17.19 37.64
C GLN A 137 15.66 -17.37 39.16
N GLN A 138 16.04 -16.35 39.93
CA GLN A 138 16.07 -16.45 41.41
C GLN A 138 14.68 -16.24 41.98
N ASP A 139 14.32 -16.91 43.06
CA ASP A 139 13.05 -16.68 43.74
C ASP A 139 13.06 -15.30 44.43
N THR A 140 12.13 -14.45 44.03
CA THR A 140 12.01 -13.06 44.50
C THR A 140 10.57 -12.82 44.91
N VAL A 141 10.37 -12.09 46.01
CA VAL A 141 9.03 -11.83 46.57
C VAL A 141 8.23 -10.85 45.70
N ASP A 142 8.89 -9.88 45.05
CA ASP A 142 8.25 -8.88 44.18
C ASP A 142 8.84 -8.91 42.76
N GLU A 143 8.05 -9.43 41.81
CA GLU A 143 8.40 -9.49 40.39
C GLU A 143 8.48 -8.10 39.74
N ASN A 144 7.65 -7.14 40.16
CA ASN A 144 7.61 -5.82 39.55
C ASN A 144 8.82 -4.97 39.95
N GLN A 145 9.18 -5.03 41.23
CA GLN A 145 10.43 -4.41 41.68
C GLN A 145 11.63 -5.02 40.96
N LEU A 146 11.64 -6.33 40.76
CA LEU A 146 12.72 -7.02 40.04
C LEU A 146 12.86 -6.53 38.59
N ALA A 147 11.76 -6.39 37.87
CA ALA A 147 11.75 -5.88 36.50
C ALA A 147 12.36 -4.48 36.41
N ARG A 148 11.96 -3.58 37.31
CA ARG A 148 12.49 -2.21 37.40
C ARG A 148 13.98 -2.17 37.74
N GLU A 149 14.43 -3.01 38.66
CA GLU A 149 15.85 -3.11 39.01
C GLU A 149 16.70 -3.59 37.82
N ILE A 150 16.20 -4.56 37.06
CA ILE A 150 16.86 -5.03 35.84
C ILE A 150 16.89 -3.90 34.82
N HIS A 151 15.74 -3.27 34.53
CA HIS A 151 15.66 -2.15 33.60
C HIS A 151 16.63 -1.01 33.96
N ASN A 152 16.62 -0.54 35.21
CA ASN A 152 17.49 0.55 35.67
C ASN A 152 18.98 0.25 35.48
N LYS A 153 19.39 -1.02 35.56
CA LYS A 153 20.79 -1.42 35.35
C LYS A 153 21.15 -1.59 33.88
N LEU A 154 20.17 -1.93 33.03
CA LEU A 154 20.40 -2.24 31.62
C LEU A 154 20.09 -1.06 30.68
N ARG A 155 19.31 -0.06 31.10
CA ARG A 155 18.84 1.04 30.24
C ARG A 155 19.95 1.79 29.49
N ASP A 156 21.11 1.94 30.12
CA ASP A 156 22.25 2.68 29.56
C ASP A 156 23.20 1.77 28.73
N THR A 157 22.84 0.49 28.59
CA THR A 157 23.66 -0.52 27.91
C THR A 157 23.08 -0.89 26.55
N PRO A 158 23.71 -0.48 25.43
CA PRO A 158 23.17 -0.75 24.11
C PRO A 158 23.29 -2.23 23.74
N GLY A 159 22.33 -2.69 22.93
CA GLY A 159 22.36 -4.00 22.28
C GLY A 159 21.90 -5.18 23.13
N ILE A 160 21.26 -4.94 24.28
CA ILE A 160 20.66 -6.00 25.10
C ILE A 160 19.22 -6.25 24.65
N SER A 161 18.89 -7.52 24.43
CA SER A 161 17.54 -7.98 24.08
C SER A 161 16.78 -8.34 25.35
N PHE A 162 15.74 -7.59 25.69
CA PHE A 162 14.84 -7.91 26.81
C PHE A 162 14.01 -9.16 26.51
N THR A 163 13.77 -9.49 25.24
CA THR A 163 13.09 -10.73 24.82
C THR A 163 13.78 -12.00 25.33
N GLU A 164 15.11 -12.03 25.32
CA GLU A 164 15.86 -13.20 25.83
C GLU A 164 15.66 -13.35 27.35
N ILE A 165 15.72 -12.23 28.07
CA ILE A 165 15.55 -12.18 29.52
C ILE A 165 14.11 -12.59 29.90
N ALA A 166 13.12 -12.03 29.20
CA ALA A 166 11.71 -12.37 29.38
C ALA A 166 11.42 -13.85 29.06
N THR A 167 12.04 -14.41 28.02
CA THR A 167 11.92 -15.84 27.69
C THR A 167 12.42 -16.71 28.85
N LYS A 168 13.53 -16.33 29.49
CA LYS A 168 14.06 -17.07 30.66
C LYS A 168 13.15 -16.95 31.87
N ALA A 169 12.52 -15.78 32.10
CA ALA A 169 11.52 -15.59 33.15
C ALA A 169 10.28 -16.46 32.90
N TYR A 170 9.77 -16.46 31.66
CA TYR A 170 8.60 -17.27 31.27
C TYR A 170 8.84 -18.77 31.42
N ASN A 171 10.02 -19.28 31.00
CA ASN A 171 10.39 -20.69 31.17
C ASN A 171 10.49 -21.14 32.64
N ARG A 172 10.56 -20.20 33.59
CA ARG A 172 10.51 -20.46 35.04
C ARG A 172 9.10 -20.31 35.63
N GLY A 173 8.08 -20.08 34.80
CA GLY A 173 6.69 -19.90 35.22
C GLY A 173 6.33 -18.46 35.60
N LYS A 174 7.29 -17.52 35.57
CA LYS A 174 7.08 -16.11 35.96
C LYS A 174 6.51 -15.30 34.81
N SER A 175 5.23 -15.54 34.50
CA SER A 175 4.57 -14.94 33.34
C SER A 175 4.37 -13.44 33.48
N ALA A 176 4.08 -12.93 34.69
CA ALA A 176 3.88 -11.50 34.93
C ALA A 176 5.20 -10.73 34.75
N LEU A 177 6.27 -11.18 35.41
CA LEU A 177 7.63 -10.67 35.18
C LEU A 177 8.03 -10.64 33.71
N ALA A 178 7.74 -11.70 32.95
CA ALA A 178 8.10 -11.79 31.53
C ALA A 178 7.37 -10.73 30.68
N ILE A 179 6.10 -10.43 30.98
CA ILE A 179 5.34 -9.39 30.29
C ILE A 179 5.92 -8.01 30.61
N GLU A 180 6.20 -7.72 31.88
CA GLU A 180 6.75 -6.41 32.27
C GLU A 180 8.16 -6.20 31.69
N LEU A 181 9.00 -7.23 31.65
CA LEU A 181 10.31 -7.15 31.00
C LEU A 181 10.20 -6.90 29.50
N LEU A 182 9.19 -7.47 28.84
CA LEU A 182 8.93 -7.27 27.42
C LEU A 182 8.47 -5.85 27.09
N ASP A 183 7.83 -5.13 28.01
CA ASP A 183 7.47 -3.72 27.78
C ASP A 183 8.70 -2.80 27.64
N TYR A 184 9.87 -3.24 28.12
CA TYR A 184 11.13 -2.54 27.91
C TYR A 184 11.86 -2.94 26.61
N GLU A 185 11.33 -3.89 25.83
CA GLU A 185 11.89 -4.23 24.51
C GLU A 185 11.40 -3.21 23.46
N PRO A 186 12.29 -2.42 22.84
CA PRO A 186 11.90 -1.43 21.85
C PRO A 186 11.46 -2.04 20.51
N ARG A 187 11.84 -3.29 20.21
CA ARG A 187 11.56 -3.94 18.94
C ARG A 187 10.26 -4.75 19.02
N SER A 188 9.18 -4.21 18.47
CA SER A 188 7.88 -4.89 18.43
C SER A 188 7.94 -6.25 17.71
N ALA A 189 8.79 -6.39 16.69
CA ALA A 189 9.00 -7.65 15.97
C ALA A 189 9.56 -8.79 16.85
N GLU A 190 10.21 -8.47 17.98
CA GLU A 190 10.69 -9.46 18.96
C GLU A 190 9.67 -9.65 20.09
N GLN A 191 8.96 -8.58 20.46
CA GLN A 191 7.96 -8.57 21.52
C GLN A 191 6.72 -9.41 21.15
N VAL A 192 6.15 -9.16 19.97
CA VAL A 192 4.88 -9.73 19.53
C VAL A 192 4.93 -11.27 19.44
N PRO A 193 5.94 -11.91 18.82
CA PRO A 193 6.02 -13.36 18.77
C PRO A 193 6.13 -14.03 20.16
N LEU A 194 6.83 -13.39 21.11
CA LEU A 194 6.94 -13.94 22.47
C LEU A 194 5.59 -13.83 23.21
N LEU A 195 4.87 -12.72 23.06
CA LEU A 195 3.52 -12.57 23.63
C LEU A 195 2.55 -13.62 23.08
N MET A 196 2.61 -13.91 21.77
CA MET A 196 1.82 -14.99 21.15
C MET A 196 2.16 -16.35 21.74
N LYS A 197 3.45 -16.67 21.90
CA LYS A 197 3.93 -17.92 22.52
C LYS A 197 3.47 -18.06 23.97
N MET A 198 3.35 -16.95 24.70
CA MET A 198 2.86 -16.91 26.08
C MET A 198 1.32 -17.02 26.17
N GLY A 199 0.61 -17.14 25.05
CA GLY A 199 -0.86 -17.17 25.00
C GLY A 199 -1.52 -15.81 25.24
N LYS A 200 -0.75 -14.71 25.24
CA LYS A 200 -1.24 -13.34 25.43
C LYS A 200 -1.56 -12.69 24.09
N THR A 201 -2.44 -13.33 23.31
CA THR A 201 -2.75 -12.96 21.92
C THR A 201 -3.37 -11.57 21.78
N GLU A 202 -4.25 -11.17 22.69
CA GLU A 202 -4.88 -9.83 22.68
C GLU A 202 -3.84 -8.73 22.92
N LEU A 203 -2.96 -8.92 23.90
CA LEU A 203 -1.85 -8.00 24.15
C LEU A 203 -0.88 -7.96 22.96
N ALA A 204 -0.59 -9.12 22.35
CA ALA A 204 0.23 -9.20 21.14
C ALA A 204 -0.38 -8.40 19.98
N LEU A 205 -1.72 -8.47 19.80
CA LEU A 205 -2.43 -7.73 18.77
C LEU A 205 -2.37 -6.22 19.05
N GLN A 206 -2.58 -5.81 20.31
CA GLN A 206 -2.49 -4.41 20.70
C GLN A 206 -1.09 -3.84 20.41
N LYS A 207 -0.02 -4.54 20.83
CA LYS A 207 1.37 -4.13 20.56
C LYS A 207 1.69 -4.11 19.07
N ALA A 208 1.17 -5.06 18.30
CA ALA A 208 1.32 -5.06 16.84
C ALA A 208 0.62 -3.84 16.21
N ILE A 209 -0.57 -3.46 16.67
CA ILE A 209 -1.27 -2.27 16.19
C ILE A 209 -0.52 -0.99 16.56
N GLU A 210 -0.02 -0.89 17.80
CA GLU A 210 0.78 0.25 18.28
C GLU A 210 2.09 0.42 17.49
N SER A 211 2.69 -0.68 17.03
CA SER A 211 3.89 -0.64 16.19
C SER A 211 3.65 -0.07 14.78
N GLY A 212 2.42 -0.14 14.28
CA GLY A 212 2.06 0.23 12.91
C GLY A 212 2.56 -0.74 11.82
N GLU A 213 3.26 -1.82 12.18
CA GLU A 213 3.75 -2.81 11.22
C GLU A 213 2.63 -3.74 10.75
N THR A 214 2.24 -3.62 9.48
CA THR A 214 1.13 -4.38 8.89
C THR A 214 1.36 -5.89 8.93
N GLU A 215 2.61 -6.33 8.74
CA GLU A 215 2.99 -7.76 8.80
C GLU A 215 2.81 -8.34 10.21
N LEU A 216 3.15 -7.59 11.26
CA LEU A 216 2.92 -8.02 12.64
C LEU A 216 1.42 -8.13 12.92
N ILE A 217 0.62 -7.14 12.53
CA ILE A 217 -0.83 -7.19 12.71
C ILE A 217 -1.42 -8.40 11.98
N TYR A 218 -0.98 -8.66 10.73
CA TYR A 218 -1.43 -9.80 9.95
C TYR A 218 -1.03 -11.14 10.58
N SER A 219 0.22 -11.28 11.04
CA SER A 219 0.69 -12.51 11.67
C SER A 219 -0.09 -12.85 12.94
N VAL A 220 -0.36 -11.87 13.81
CA VAL A 220 -1.17 -12.07 15.02
C VAL A 220 -2.61 -12.41 14.67
N THR A 221 -3.21 -11.68 13.72
CA THR A 221 -4.59 -11.91 13.30
C THR A 221 -4.78 -13.29 12.69
N THR A 222 -3.81 -13.74 11.88
CA THR A 222 -3.80 -15.08 11.29
C THR A 222 -3.67 -16.15 12.36
N TYR A 223 -2.73 -15.98 13.31
CA TYR A 223 -2.60 -16.88 14.44
C TYR A 223 -3.88 -16.99 15.26
N MET A 224 -4.53 -15.85 15.56
CA MET A 224 -5.81 -15.84 16.27
C MET A 224 -6.90 -16.57 15.49
N ARG A 225 -6.97 -16.41 14.17
CA ARG A 225 -7.93 -17.10 13.31
C ARG A 225 -7.72 -18.62 13.33
N ASP A 226 -6.47 -19.06 13.33
CA ASP A 226 -6.13 -20.48 13.23
C ASP A 226 -6.25 -21.21 14.58
N HIS A 227 -6.21 -20.48 15.71
CA HIS A 227 -6.23 -21.06 17.06
C HIS A 227 -7.52 -20.79 17.86
N LEU A 228 -8.37 -19.86 17.42
CA LEU A 228 -9.65 -19.56 18.06
C LEU A 228 -10.82 -20.11 17.24
N PRO A 229 -11.92 -20.52 17.89
CA PRO A 229 -13.19 -20.78 17.19
C PRO A 229 -13.63 -19.55 16.39
N SER A 230 -14.22 -19.76 15.20
CA SER A 230 -14.56 -18.68 14.28
C SER A 230 -15.40 -17.57 14.91
N THR A 231 -16.42 -17.92 15.72
CA THR A 231 -17.25 -16.93 16.42
C THR A 231 -16.45 -16.12 17.45
N GLU A 232 -15.57 -16.76 18.21
CA GLU A 232 -14.74 -16.07 19.21
C GLU A 232 -13.74 -15.13 18.51
N PHE A 233 -13.08 -15.60 17.45
CA PHE A 233 -12.19 -14.77 16.64
C PHE A 233 -12.90 -13.52 16.11
N LEU A 234 -14.10 -13.70 15.53
CA LEU A 234 -14.88 -12.62 14.94
C LEU A 234 -15.37 -11.64 16.02
N MET A 235 -15.74 -12.09 17.21
CA MET A 235 -16.06 -11.19 18.33
C MET A 235 -14.84 -10.38 18.78
N LYS A 236 -13.66 -11.01 18.89
CA LYS A 236 -12.44 -10.33 19.35
C LYS A 236 -11.90 -9.34 18.33
N ILE A 237 -11.85 -9.69 17.04
CA ILE A 237 -11.26 -8.82 16.00
C ILE A 237 -12.03 -7.51 15.84
N ARG A 238 -13.34 -7.51 16.14
CA ARG A 238 -14.20 -6.31 16.13
C ARG A 238 -13.76 -5.24 17.13
N LEU A 239 -13.15 -5.65 18.24
CA LEU A 239 -12.61 -4.73 19.25
C LEU A 239 -11.39 -3.95 18.71
N TYR A 240 -10.82 -4.39 17.58
CA TYR A 240 -9.62 -3.82 16.98
C TYR A 240 -9.88 -3.41 15.51
N PRO A 241 -10.47 -2.22 15.26
CA PRO A 241 -10.91 -1.79 13.92
C PRO A 241 -9.80 -1.77 12.85
N VAL A 242 -8.57 -1.45 13.25
CA VAL A 242 -7.39 -1.43 12.35
C VAL A 242 -7.08 -2.84 11.85
N ALA A 243 -7.03 -3.81 12.77
CA ALA A 243 -6.78 -5.21 12.44
C ALA A 243 -7.94 -5.79 11.61
N ALA A 244 -9.19 -5.49 11.96
CA ALA A 244 -10.36 -5.90 11.18
C ALA A 244 -10.33 -5.34 9.75
N SER A 245 -9.97 -4.06 9.58
CA SER A 245 -9.89 -3.42 8.25
C SER A 245 -8.76 -4.00 7.40
N LEU A 246 -7.60 -4.28 8.01
CA LEU A 246 -6.49 -4.95 7.34
C LEU A 246 -6.89 -6.36 6.90
N LEU A 247 -7.52 -7.13 7.79
CA LEU A 247 -8.02 -8.47 7.50
C LEU A 247 -9.01 -8.44 6.32
N MET A 248 -9.98 -7.52 6.33
CA MET A 248 -10.92 -7.36 5.22
C MET A 248 -10.21 -7.12 3.88
N LYS A 249 -9.17 -6.28 3.88
CA LYS A 249 -8.40 -5.99 2.66
C LYS A 249 -7.68 -7.24 2.14
N ILE A 250 -7.12 -8.05 3.05
CA ILE A 250 -6.40 -9.28 2.68
C ILE A 250 -7.38 -10.35 2.18
N CYS A 251 -8.51 -10.54 2.88
CA CYS A 251 -9.53 -11.51 2.49
C CYS A 251 -10.15 -11.23 1.11
N LYS A 252 -10.21 -9.96 0.65
CA LYS A 252 -10.63 -9.65 -0.73
C LYS A 252 -9.79 -10.37 -1.80
N THR A 253 -8.53 -10.69 -1.49
CA THR A 253 -7.59 -11.35 -2.41
C THR A 253 -7.44 -12.84 -2.15
N GLN A 254 -7.41 -13.26 -0.87
CA GLN A 254 -7.09 -14.64 -0.48
C GLN A 254 -8.34 -15.50 -0.22
N ASP A 255 -9.37 -14.95 0.42
CA ASP A 255 -10.53 -15.72 0.89
C ASP A 255 -11.80 -14.88 0.93
N ARG A 256 -12.58 -14.96 -0.15
CA ARG A 256 -13.85 -14.24 -0.28
C ARG A 256 -14.96 -14.81 0.59
N SER A 257 -14.96 -16.12 0.81
CA SER A 257 -16.02 -16.76 1.61
C SER A 257 -15.93 -16.32 3.08
N PHE A 258 -14.71 -16.24 3.61
CA PHE A 258 -14.47 -15.69 4.93
C PHE A 258 -14.85 -14.20 5.01
N LEU A 259 -14.56 -13.41 3.99
CA LEU A 259 -14.96 -11.99 3.95
C LEU A 259 -16.48 -11.80 4.01
N ILE A 260 -17.24 -12.68 3.34
CA ILE A 260 -18.71 -12.68 3.39
C ILE A 260 -19.18 -13.01 4.81
N ASN A 261 -18.65 -14.07 5.42
CA ASN A 261 -18.99 -14.43 6.79
C ASN A 261 -18.70 -13.31 7.79
N LEU A 262 -17.54 -12.65 7.65
CA LEU A 262 -17.17 -11.50 8.47
C LEU A 262 -18.15 -10.33 8.29
N CYS A 263 -18.50 -9.99 7.04
CA CYS A 263 -19.46 -8.90 6.79
C CYS A 263 -20.89 -9.26 7.25
N TYR A 264 -21.26 -10.53 7.19
CA TYR A 264 -22.56 -11.03 7.64
C TYR A 264 -22.71 -10.92 9.16
N GLN A 265 -21.69 -11.31 9.93
CA GLN A 265 -21.72 -11.21 11.40
C GLN A 265 -21.64 -9.77 11.93
N ASP A 266 -21.08 -8.86 11.13
CA ASP A 266 -20.94 -7.43 11.47
C ASP A 266 -22.11 -6.57 10.97
N ASP A 267 -23.16 -7.17 10.40
CA ASP A 267 -24.29 -6.46 9.79
C ASP A 267 -23.85 -5.40 8.75
N LYS A 268 -22.74 -5.66 8.06
CA LYS A 268 -22.19 -4.79 6.99
C LYS A 268 -22.92 -5.06 5.67
N TYR A 269 -24.23 -4.84 5.67
CA TYR A 269 -25.13 -5.15 4.55
C TYR A 269 -24.73 -4.46 3.23
N GLN A 270 -24.25 -3.20 3.30
CA GLN A 270 -23.68 -2.46 2.16
C GLN A 270 -22.55 -3.26 1.47
N ASN A 271 -21.63 -3.82 2.27
CA ASN A 271 -20.48 -4.56 1.75
C ASN A 271 -20.89 -5.94 1.26
N LEU A 272 -21.82 -6.61 1.94
CA LEU A 272 -22.37 -7.91 1.50
C LEU A 272 -23.03 -7.79 0.13
N GLY A 273 -23.87 -6.78 -0.08
CA GLY A 273 -24.50 -6.56 -1.38
C GLY A 273 -23.47 -6.39 -2.50
N ALA A 274 -22.41 -5.60 -2.25
CA ALA A 274 -21.34 -5.42 -3.23
C ALA A 274 -20.55 -6.71 -3.51
N LEU A 275 -20.30 -7.53 -2.48
CA LEU A 275 -19.62 -8.83 -2.62
C LEU A 275 -20.46 -9.82 -3.41
N TYR A 276 -21.76 -9.93 -3.13
CA TYR A 276 -22.66 -10.81 -3.85
C TYR A 276 -22.83 -10.41 -5.33
N ILE A 277 -22.81 -9.10 -5.65
CA ILE A 277 -22.72 -8.66 -7.05
C ILE A 277 -21.45 -9.25 -7.69
N GLN A 278 -20.29 -9.06 -7.07
CA GLN A 278 -19.02 -9.55 -7.64
C GLN A 278 -19.02 -11.07 -7.84
N GLU A 279 -19.52 -11.84 -6.87
CA GLU A 279 -19.63 -13.30 -6.99
C GLU A 279 -20.60 -13.72 -8.10
N SER A 280 -21.73 -13.04 -8.24
CA SER A 280 -22.72 -13.36 -9.28
C SER A 280 -22.15 -13.26 -10.70
N PHE A 281 -21.19 -12.37 -10.95
CA PHE A 281 -20.54 -12.23 -12.25
C PHE A 281 -19.39 -13.21 -12.49
N VAL A 282 -18.92 -13.90 -11.44
CA VAL A 282 -18.00 -15.05 -11.58
C VAL A 282 -18.77 -16.30 -12.00
N GLU A 283 -20.04 -16.42 -11.62
CA GLU A 283 -20.91 -17.53 -12.01
C GLU A 283 -21.08 -17.63 -13.54
N LYS A 284 -20.97 -18.85 -14.07
CA LYS A 284 -21.14 -19.14 -15.50
C LYS A 284 -22.60 -19.31 -15.90
N ASN A 285 -23.43 -19.83 -14.99
CA ASN A 285 -24.85 -20.05 -15.22
C ASN A 285 -25.65 -18.78 -14.90
N LEU A 286 -26.58 -18.40 -15.79
CA LEU A 286 -27.47 -17.27 -15.61
C LEU A 286 -28.38 -17.43 -14.38
N ASP A 287 -28.93 -18.62 -14.14
CA ASP A 287 -29.81 -18.85 -12.98
C ASP A 287 -29.07 -18.65 -11.65
N SER A 288 -27.83 -19.16 -11.57
CA SER A 288 -26.96 -18.97 -10.41
C SER A 288 -26.61 -17.49 -10.22
N ARG A 289 -26.32 -16.78 -11.32
CA ARG A 289 -26.05 -15.33 -11.31
C ARG A 289 -27.26 -14.54 -10.81
N ILE A 290 -28.45 -14.83 -11.31
CA ILE A 290 -29.69 -14.16 -10.88
C ILE A 290 -29.92 -14.39 -9.39
N LYS A 291 -29.76 -15.62 -8.89
CA LYS A 291 -29.84 -15.92 -7.45
C LYS A 291 -28.82 -15.13 -6.62
N GLY A 292 -27.60 -14.98 -7.12
CA GLY A 292 -26.56 -14.17 -6.48
C GLY A 292 -26.90 -12.68 -6.43
N LEU A 293 -27.41 -12.13 -7.54
CA LEU A 293 -27.90 -10.75 -7.61
C LEU A 293 -29.12 -10.52 -6.70
N ASP A 294 -30.00 -11.51 -6.57
CA ASP A 294 -31.16 -11.42 -5.68
C ASP A 294 -30.74 -11.36 -4.21
N LYS A 295 -29.73 -12.17 -3.81
CA LYS A 295 -29.09 -12.02 -2.50
C LYS A 295 -28.55 -10.60 -2.30
N ALA A 296 -27.84 -10.06 -3.29
CA ALA A 296 -27.33 -8.70 -3.22
C ALA A 296 -28.45 -7.65 -3.04
N ARG A 297 -29.55 -7.78 -3.78
CA ARG A 297 -30.74 -6.92 -3.66
C ARG A 297 -31.32 -6.94 -2.24
N ILE A 298 -31.48 -8.14 -1.67
CA ILE A 298 -32.00 -8.32 -0.30
C ILE A 298 -31.07 -7.61 0.71
N GLU A 299 -29.76 -7.79 0.59
CA GLU A 299 -28.80 -7.14 1.48
C GLU A 299 -28.79 -5.61 1.32
N PHE A 300 -28.91 -5.07 0.11
CA PHE A 300 -29.07 -3.61 -0.06
C PHE A 300 -30.39 -3.08 0.53
N GLY A 301 -31.45 -3.89 0.52
CA GLY A 301 -32.69 -3.58 1.22
C GLY A 301 -32.49 -3.48 2.74
N LYS A 302 -31.78 -4.44 3.34
CA LYS A 302 -31.40 -4.39 4.77
C LYS A 302 -30.47 -3.21 5.09
N ALA A 303 -29.62 -2.84 4.14
CA ALA A 303 -28.74 -1.67 4.22
C ALA A 303 -29.49 -0.33 4.13
N GLN A 304 -30.81 -0.33 3.90
CA GLN A 304 -31.62 0.86 3.64
C GLN A 304 -31.10 1.69 2.45
N ASP A 305 -30.58 1.03 1.42
CA ASP A 305 -30.08 1.65 0.19
C ASP A 305 -31.05 1.35 -0.98
N PRO A 306 -32.14 2.13 -1.11
CA PRO A 306 -33.17 1.86 -2.12
C PRO A 306 -32.63 1.99 -3.53
N PHE A 307 -31.63 2.84 -3.75
CA PHE A 307 -31.01 3.01 -5.06
C PHE A 307 -30.28 1.74 -5.49
N LYS A 308 -29.39 1.19 -4.66
CA LYS A 308 -28.65 -0.04 -5.01
C LYS A 308 -29.58 -1.24 -5.12
N ALA A 309 -30.58 -1.35 -4.25
CA ALA A 309 -31.58 -2.40 -4.34
C ALA A 309 -32.33 -2.33 -5.69
N GLN A 310 -32.81 -1.13 -6.07
CA GLN A 310 -33.55 -0.91 -7.32
C GLN A 310 -32.67 -1.19 -8.56
N VAL A 311 -31.45 -0.66 -8.62
CA VAL A 311 -30.56 -0.88 -9.77
C VAL A 311 -30.15 -2.35 -9.89
N THR A 312 -30.01 -3.06 -8.77
CA THR A 312 -29.75 -4.51 -8.79
C THR A 312 -30.96 -5.28 -9.31
N GLU A 313 -32.18 -4.90 -8.90
CA GLU A 313 -33.42 -5.47 -9.43
C GLU A 313 -33.60 -5.21 -10.93
N ASP A 314 -33.32 -3.99 -11.38
CA ASP A 314 -33.39 -3.64 -12.80
C ASP A 314 -32.35 -4.43 -13.61
N ASN A 315 -31.16 -4.68 -13.05
CA ASN A 315 -30.17 -5.54 -13.69
C ASN A 315 -30.65 -6.99 -13.83
N ILE A 316 -31.32 -7.55 -12.81
CA ILE A 316 -31.94 -8.88 -12.89
C ILE A 316 -32.98 -8.92 -14.02
N LYS A 317 -33.91 -7.94 -14.04
CA LYS A 317 -34.94 -7.83 -15.09
C LYS A 317 -34.32 -7.72 -16.48
N LEU A 318 -33.23 -6.97 -16.63
CA LEU A 318 -32.54 -6.81 -17.91
C LEU A 318 -31.93 -8.12 -18.38
N LEU A 319 -31.28 -8.86 -17.50
CA LEU A 319 -30.70 -10.17 -17.82
C LEU A 319 -31.77 -11.18 -18.25
N GLU A 320 -32.91 -11.22 -17.55
CA GLU A 320 -34.06 -12.07 -17.91
C GLU A 320 -34.69 -11.65 -19.25
N PHE A 321 -34.80 -10.34 -19.50
CA PHE A 321 -35.26 -9.81 -20.80
C PHE A 321 -34.30 -10.21 -21.93
N GLN A 322 -32.99 -10.04 -21.73
CA GLN A 322 -31.96 -10.39 -22.70
C GLN A 322 -31.88 -11.89 -22.96
N SER A 323 -32.05 -12.74 -21.93
CA SER A 323 -32.11 -14.19 -22.11
C SER A 323 -33.25 -14.57 -23.03
N ARG A 324 -34.46 -14.05 -22.77
CA ARG A 324 -35.63 -14.31 -23.63
C ARG A 324 -35.43 -13.81 -25.07
N LEU A 325 -34.76 -12.68 -25.26
CA LEU A 325 -34.42 -12.19 -26.61
C LEU A 325 -33.42 -13.11 -27.32
N GLN A 326 -32.42 -13.61 -26.59
CA GLN A 326 -31.41 -14.50 -27.13
C GLN A 326 -32.02 -15.85 -27.53
N ASP A 327 -32.93 -16.39 -26.72
CA ASP A 327 -33.69 -17.60 -27.06
C ASP A 327 -34.62 -17.37 -28.26
N GLN A 328 -35.24 -16.19 -28.35
CA GLN A 328 -36.19 -15.87 -29.41
C GLN A 328 -35.51 -15.58 -30.77
N PHE A 329 -34.37 -14.90 -30.77
CA PHE A 329 -33.74 -14.37 -31.99
C PHE A 329 -32.40 -15.04 -32.33
N GLY A 330 -31.83 -15.85 -31.44
CA GLY A 330 -30.55 -16.54 -31.64
C GLY A 330 -29.31 -15.63 -31.61
N ASP A 331 -29.48 -14.34 -31.30
CA ASP A 331 -28.40 -13.37 -31.22
C ASP A 331 -27.89 -13.19 -29.79
N GLN A 332 -26.63 -12.78 -29.65
CA GLN A 332 -26.08 -12.41 -28.35
C GLN A 332 -26.69 -11.10 -27.84
N TYR A 333 -27.46 -11.18 -26.75
CA TYR A 333 -28.03 -10.04 -26.03
C TYR A 333 -27.52 -9.94 -24.59
N LEU A 334 -27.17 -11.06 -23.97
CA LEU A 334 -26.75 -11.10 -22.56
C LEU A 334 -25.57 -10.17 -22.26
N ASN A 335 -25.65 -9.50 -21.11
CA ASN A 335 -24.66 -8.56 -20.55
C ASN A 335 -24.47 -7.27 -21.36
N LYS A 336 -25.30 -6.99 -22.36
CA LYS A 336 -25.31 -5.67 -23.01
C LYS A 336 -25.91 -4.64 -22.08
N THR A 337 -25.50 -3.38 -22.23
CA THR A 337 -26.19 -2.29 -21.52
C THR A 337 -27.63 -2.14 -22.06
N ILE A 338 -28.49 -1.46 -21.30
CA ILE A 338 -29.84 -1.10 -21.78
C ILE A 338 -29.77 -0.38 -23.13
N GLY A 339 -28.80 0.53 -23.28
CA GLY A 339 -28.59 1.31 -24.51
C GLY A 339 -28.15 0.45 -25.69
N ASP A 340 -27.22 -0.48 -25.49
CA ASP A 340 -26.73 -1.37 -26.55
C ASP A 340 -27.78 -2.40 -26.95
N THR A 341 -28.56 -2.89 -25.98
CA THR A 341 -29.72 -3.78 -26.21
C THR A 341 -30.75 -3.05 -27.07
N LEU A 342 -31.07 -1.80 -26.70
CA LEU A 342 -31.99 -0.96 -27.46
C LEU A 342 -31.50 -0.71 -28.88
N TYR A 343 -30.22 -0.36 -29.04
CA TYR A 343 -29.61 -0.11 -30.34
C TYR A 343 -29.70 -1.35 -31.25
N GLN A 344 -29.30 -2.52 -30.74
CA GLN A 344 -29.33 -3.76 -31.51
C GLN A 344 -30.74 -4.17 -31.93
N LEU A 345 -31.73 -4.05 -31.04
CA LEU A 345 -33.13 -4.34 -31.36
C LEU A 345 -33.62 -3.46 -32.51
N ILE A 346 -33.32 -2.16 -32.48
CA ILE A 346 -33.73 -1.23 -33.54
C ILE A 346 -32.97 -1.50 -34.84
N HIS A 347 -31.66 -1.73 -34.75
CA HIS A 347 -30.82 -2.02 -35.91
C HIS A 347 -31.28 -3.29 -36.65
N LYS A 348 -31.76 -4.30 -35.91
CA LYS A 348 -32.31 -5.54 -36.49
C LYS A 348 -33.80 -5.47 -36.87
N GLY A 349 -34.45 -4.32 -36.67
CA GLY A 349 -35.85 -4.11 -37.04
C GLY A 349 -36.89 -4.60 -36.01
N TYR A 350 -36.48 -5.00 -34.81
CA TYR A 350 -37.37 -5.45 -33.73
C TYR A 350 -37.98 -4.29 -32.94
N TYR A 351 -38.65 -3.36 -33.64
CA TYR A 351 -39.12 -2.09 -33.07
C TYR A 351 -40.13 -2.26 -31.91
N LYS A 352 -41.03 -3.24 -31.99
CA LYS A 352 -42.00 -3.52 -30.92
C LYS A 352 -41.31 -3.91 -29.61
N LYS A 353 -40.24 -4.71 -29.68
CA LYS A 353 -39.43 -5.10 -28.51
C LYS A 353 -38.60 -3.93 -27.99
N ALA A 354 -38.10 -3.06 -28.87
CA ALA A 354 -37.42 -1.83 -28.47
C ALA A 354 -38.35 -0.87 -27.70
N ASP A 355 -39.60 -0.72 -28.14
CA ASP A 355 -40.60 0.10 -27.43
C ASP A 355 -41.04 -0.55 -26.11
N GLN A 356 -41.08 -1.89 -26.03
CA GLN A 356 -41.28 -2.61 -24.77
C GLN A 356 -40.14 -2.30 -23.78
N LEU A 357 -38.88 -2.45 -24.20
CA LEU A 357 -37.70 -2.15 -23.39
C LEU A 357 -37.69 -0.70 -22.90
N LYS A 358 -38.06 0.25 -23.77
CA LYS A 358 -38.19 1.67 -23.41
C LYS A 358 -39.16 1.89 -22.24
N LYS A 359 -40.33 1.24 -22.28
CA LYS A 359 -41.36 1.37 -21.24
C LYS A 359 -40.93 0.70 -19.94
N GLU A 360 -40.40 -0.51 -20.03
CA GLU A 360 -40.02 -1.35 -18.88
C GLU A 360 -38.90 -0.71 -18.05
N PHE A 361 -37.92 -0.08 -18.71
CA PHE A 361 -36.77 0.57 -18.05
C PHE A 361 -36.89 2.10 -18.00
N ALA A 362 -38.08 2.65 -18.28
CA ALA A 362 -38.35 4.09 -18.28
C ALA A 362 -37.26 4.93 -18.99
N ILE A 363 -36.80 4.46 -20.16
CA ILE A 363 -35.69 5.11 -20.88
C ILE A 363 -36.10 6.54 -21.26
N PRO A 364 -35.33 7.58 -20.86
CA PRO A 364 -35.66 8.96 -21.17
C PRO A 364 -35.83 9.19 -22.68
N ASP A 365 -36.83 9.99 -23.06
CA ASP A 365 -37.16 10.25 -24.46
C ASP A 365 -35.94 10.77 -25.25
N VAL A 366 -35.19 11.71 -24.67
CA VAL A 366 -33.94 12.24 -25.27
C VAL A 366 -32.97 11.10 -25.65
N ARG A 367 -32.73 10.15 -24.73
CA ARG A 367 -31.80 9.03 -24.96
C ARG A 367 -32.35 8.05 -25.99
N PHE A 368 -33.63 7.71 -25.88
CA PHE A 368 -34.30 6.82 -26.83
C PHE A 368 -34.25 7.37 -28.27
N TRP A 369 -34.52 8.67 -28.45
CA TRP A 369 -34.50 9.31 -29.77
C TRP A 369 -33.10 9.31 -30.38
N TRP A 370 -32.06 9.64 -29.61
CA TRP A 370 -30.67 9.57 -30.07
C TRP A 370 -30.30 8.15 -30.52
N THR A 371 -30.57 7.14 -29.69
CA THR A 371 -30.25 5.74 -30.01
C THR A 371 -31.03 5.26 -31.23
N LYS A 372 -32.33 5.60 -31.34
CA LYS A 372 -33.19 5.17 -32.46
C LYS A 372 -32.74 5.79 -33.79
N ILE A 373 -32.40 7.07 -33.82
CA ILE A 373 -31.88 7.73 -35.03
C ILE A 373 -30.57 7.08 -35.49
N GLN A 374 -29.62 6.88 -34.58
CA GLN A 374 -28.33 6.27 -34.93
C GLN A 374 -28.52 4.82 -35.40
N ALA A 375 -29.40 4.04 -34.76
CA ALA A 375 -29.66 2.65 -35.14
C ALA A 375 -30.37 2.54 -36.50
N LEU A 376 -31.40 3.35 -36.76
CA LEU A 376 -32.11 3.39 -38.04
C LEU A 376 -31.21 3.89 -39.19
N GLY A 377 -30.35 4.86 -38.92
CA GLY A 377 -29.36 5.32 -39.88
C GLY A 377 -28.36 4.22 -40.23
N ALA A 378 -27.80 3.54 -39.22
CA ALA A 378 -26.83 2.46 -39.41
C ALA A 378 -27.42 1.23 -40.13
N SER A 379 -28.70 0.91 -39.91
CA SER A 379 -29.39 -0.16 -40.65
C SER A 379 -29.93 0.29 -42.01
N HIS A 380 -29.66 1.52 -42.44
CA HIS A 380 -30.20 2.14 -43.66
C HIS A 380 -31.73 2.09 -43.76
N ALA A 381 -32.43 2.04 -42.62
CA ALA A 381 -33.89 1.99 -42.55
C ALA A 381 -34.51 3.40 -42.72
N TRP A 382 -34.20 4.07 -43.84
CA TRP A 382 -34.57 5.46 -44.11
C TRP A 382 -36.08 5.72 -44.08
N LYS A 383 -36.88 4.76 -44.58
CA LYS A 383 -38.35 4.85 -44.53
C LYS A 383 -38.87 4.93 -43.09
N GLU A 384 -38.30 4.12 -42.20
CA GLU A 384 -38.66 4.10 -40.77
C GLU A 384 -38.15 5.34 -40.05
N LEU A 385 -36.98 5.87 -40.46
CA LEU A 385 -36.48 7.15 -39.95
C LEU A 385 -37.43 8.31 -40.32
N GLU A 386 -37.95 8.31 -41.54
CA GLU A 386 -38.92 9.32 -42.00
C GLU A 386 -40.22 9.23 -41.20
N ILE A 387 -40.76 8.02 -41.03
CA ILE A 387 -41.96 7.77 -40.20
C ILE A 387 -41.70 8.25 -38.76
N PHE A 388 -40.52 7.94 -38.20
CA PHE A 388 -40.16 8.33 -36.84
C PHE A 388 -40.10 9.86 -36.69
N SER A 389 -39.56 10.57 -37.68
CA SER A 389 -39.50 12.04 -37.69
C SER A 389 -40.88 12.73 -37.71
N LYS A 390 -41.93 12.00 -38.10
CA LYS A 390 -43.31 12.47 -38.18
C LYS A 390 -44.15 12.01 -36.98
N SER A 391 -43.64 11.07 -36.18
CA SER A 391 -44.40 10.46 -35.08
C SER A 391 -44.72 11.45 -33.94
N LYS A 392 -43.73 12.23 -33.49
CA LYS A 392 -43.86 13.31 -32.50
C LYS A 392 -42.80 14.38 -32.75
N LYS A 393 -42.94 15.55 -32.13
CA LYS A 393 -41.88 16.57 -32.16
C LYS A 393 -40.62 16.03 -31.47
N SER A 394 -39.49 16.06 -32.17
CA SER A 394 -38.22 15.56 -31.64
C SER A 394 -37.77 16.37 -30.41
N PRO A 395 -37.52 15.73 -29.25
CA PRO A 395 -37.01 16.41 -28.05
C PRO A 395 -35.54 16.83 -28.20
N ILE A 396 -34.85 16.34 -29.23
CA ILE A 396 -33.42 16.61 -29.51
C ILE A 396 -33.23 17.44 -30.80
N GLY A 397 -34.31 18.00 -31.33
CA GLY A 397 -34.30 18.70 -32.62
C GLY A 397 -34.14 17.74 -33.81
N TYR A 398 -33.97 18.31 -35.00
CA TYR A 398 -33.85 17.56 -36.25
C TYR A 398 -32.41 17.51 -36.80
N GLU A 399 -31.47 18.24 -36.18
CA GLU A 399 -30.04 18.16 -36.52
C GLU A 399 -29.51 16.70 -36.46
N PRO A 400 -29.85 15.89 -35.44
CA PRO A 400 -29.35 14.51 -35.36
C PRO A 400 -29.83 13.61 -36.50
N PHE A 401 -31.01 13.87 -37.07
CA PHE A 401 -31.52 13.13 -38.22
C PHE A 401 -30.67 13.39 -39.47
N VAL A 402 -30.34 14.65 -39.71
CA VAL A 402 -29.51 15.10 -40.82
C VAL A 402 -28.11 14.51 -40.69
N GLU A 403 -27.50 14.60 -39.51
CA GLU A 403 -26.17 14.05 -39.26
C GLU A 403 -26.13 12.53 -39.44
N ALA A 404 -27.18 11.81 -39.02
CA ALA A 404 -27.26 10.37 -39.23
C ALA A 404 -27.36 9.99 -40.72
N CYS A 405 -28.15 10.74 -41.51
CA CYS A 405 -28.25 10.52 -42.97
C CYS A 405 -26.92 10.72 -43.67
N HIS A 406 -26.17 11.75 -43.27
CA HIS A 406 -24.83 11.98 -43.79
C HIS A 406 -23.84 10.88 -43.37
N LYS A 407 -23.81 10.56 -42.06
CA LYS A 407 -22.85 9.62 -41.49
C LYS A 407 -22.97 8.20 -42.02
N PHE A 408 -24.19 7.66 -42.12
CA PHE A 408 -24.38 6.23 -42.40
C PHE A 408 -24.65 5.90 -43.86
N GLY A 409 -24.88 6.87 -44.75
CA GLY A 409 -25.08 6.57 -46.17
C GLY A 409 -24.88 7.73 -47.12
N ASN A 410 -24.39 8.89 -46.63
CA ASN A 410 -24.34 10.14 -47.37
C ASN A 410 -25.63 10.43 -48.16
N ASN A 411 -26.77 10.08 -47.58
CA ASN A 411 -28.06 10.11 -48.26
C ASN A 411 -28.61 11.54 -48.20
N LYS A 412 -28.18 12.36 -49.17
CA LYS A 412 -28.53 13.78 -49.21
C LYS A 412 -30.02 14.03 -49.41
N VAL A 413 -30.68 13.20 -50.23
CA VAL A 413 -32.13 13.26 -50.50
C VAL A 413 -32.92 13.06 -49.21
N GLU A 414 -32.51 12.11 -48.37
CA GLU A 414 -33.16 11.87 -47.09
C GLU A 414 -32.86 13.00 -46.09
N ALA A 415 -31.63 13.51 -46.07
CA ALA A 415 -31.23 14.62 -45.20
C ALA A 415 -32.03 15.91 -45.46
N GLU A 416 -32.31 16.24 -46.72
CA GLU A 416 -33.09 17.42 -47.12
C GLU A 416 -34.49 17.46 -46.47
N LYS A 417 -35.13 16.29 -46.33
CA LYS A 417 -36.46 16.18 -45.67
C LYS A 417 -36.44 16.73 -44.26
N TYR A 418 -35.32 16.55 -43.54
CA TYR A 418 -35.16 17.01 -42.17
C TYR A 418 -34.59 18.43 -42.07
N MET A 419 -33.80 18.88 -43.05
CA MET A 419 -33.23 20.24 -43.09
C MET A 419 -34.29 21.34 -43.10
N SER A 420 -35.47 21.07 -43.67
CA SER A 420 -36.62 21.99 -43.60
C SER A 420 -37.06 22.30 -42.16
N LYS A 421 -36.87 21.35 -41.23
CA LYS A 421 -37.28 21.42 -39.83
C LYS A 421 -36.18 21.91 -38.88
N VAL A 422 -34.97 22.14 -39.39
CA VAL A 422 -33.84 22.65 -38.59
C VAL A 422 -33.92 24.18 -38.49
N PRO A 423 -33.67 24.78 -37.32
CA PRO A 423 -33.53 26.23 -37.16
C PRO A 423 -32.42 26.85 -38.04
N LEU A 424 -32.65 28.07 -38.56
CA LEU A 424 -31.77 28.74 -39.54
C LEU A 424 -30.33 28.92 -39.06
N ASP A 425 -30.14 29.21 -37.77
CA ASP A 425 -28.85 29.39 -37.09
C ASP A 425 -27.94 28.16 -37.17
N LYS A 426 -28.52 26.96 -37.31
CA LYS A 426 -27.76 25.70 -37.40
C LYS A 426 -27.68 25.13 -38.81
N LYS A 427 -28.48 25.64 -39.76
CA LYS A 427 -28.55 25.11 -41.12
C LYS A 427 -27.22 25.24 -41.87
N VAL A 428 -26.53 26.38 -41.73
CA VAL A 428 -25.27 26.64 -42.46
C VAL A 428 -24.24 25.56 -42.15
N GLN A 429 -24.00 25.27 -40.87
CA GLN A 429 -23.02 24.27 -40.45
C GLN A 429 -23.38 22.86 -40.92
N LEU A 430 -24.66 22.51 -40.93
CA LEU A 430 -25.13 21.21 -41.42
C LEU A 430 -25.01 21.09 -42.94
N PHE A 431 -25.40 22.10 -43.71
CA PHE A 431 -25.23 22.11 -45.16
C PHE A 431 -23.75 22.00 -45.56
N LEU A 432 -22.86 22.70 -44.84
CA LEU A 432 -21.41 22.56 -45.01
C LEU A 432 -20.89 21.15 -44.72
N LYS A 433 -21.44 20.47 -43.69
CA LYS A 433 -21.09 19.07 -43.40
C LYS A 433 -21.56 18.12 -44.51
N ILE A 434 -22.73 18.34 -45.09
CA ILE A 434 -23.31 17.51 -46.17
C ILE A 434 -22.68 17.82 -47.55
N GLY A 435 -21.94 18.92 -47.66
CA GLY A 435 -21.30 19.38 -48.90
C GLY A 435 -22.25 20.09 -49.86
N TYR A 436 -23.29 20.74 -49.33
CA TYR A 436 -24.24 21.57 -50.05
C TYR A 436 -23.89 23.04 -49.87
N TYR A 437 -22.92 23.50 -50.66
CA TYR A 437 -22.31 24.82 -50.49
C TYR A 437 -23.20 25.96 -51.00
N ASP A 438 -24.00 25.73 -52.05
CA ASP A 438 -24.97 26.70 -52.57
C ASP A 438 -26.07 26.98 -51.54
N GLU A 439 -26.66 25.92 -50.98
CA GLU A 439 -27.70 26.00 -49.96
C GLU A 439 -27.16 26.52 -48.63
N ALA A 440 -25.90 26.24 -48.30
CA ALA A 440 -25.21 26.85 -47.16
C ALA A 440 -25.05 28.36 -47.33
N ALA A 441 -24.70 28.83 -48.52
CA ALA A 441 -24.56 30.26 -48.83
C ALA A 441 -25.93 30.98 -48.78
N GLU A 442 -26.99 30.36 -49.32
CA GLU A 442 -28.35 30.86 -49.22
C GLU A 442 -28.84 30.94 -47.77
N ALA A 443 -28.58 29.90 -46.96
CA ALA A 443 -28.93 29.91 -45.54
C ALA A 443 -28.19 30.99 -44.74
N ALA A 444 -26.90 31.22 -45.04
CA ALA A 444 -26.08 32.25 -44.40
C ALA A 444 -26.52 33.68 -44.81
N PHE A 445 -26.97 33.85 -46.05
CA PHE A 445 -27.58 35.10 -46.50
C PHE A 445 -28.93 35.35 -45.81
N GLN A 446 -29.79 34.32 -45.71
CA GLN A 446 -31.07 34.41 -45.01
C GLN A 446 -30.92 34.73 -43.52
N SER A 447 -29.88 34.21 -42.86
CA SER A 447 -29.56 34.54 -41.47
C SER A 447 -28.86 35.90 -41.29
N ARG A 448 -28.54 36.60 -42.40
CA ARG A 448 -27.78 37.87 -42.44
C ARG A 448 -26.42 37.80 -41.71
N SER A 449 -25.80 36.62 -41.72
CA SER A 449 -24.55 36.36 -41.00
C SER A 449 -23.35 36.49 -41.94
N HIS A 450 -22.60 37.59 -41.80
CA HIS A 450 -21.35 37.80 -42.56
C HIS A 450 -20.29 36.75 -42.22
N ASP A 451 -20.23 36.33 -40.95
CA ASP A 451 -19.28 35.32 -40.48
C ASP A 451 -19.55 33.95 -41.09
N ASP A 452 -20.83 33.55 -41.18
CA ASP A 452 -21.22 32.30 -41.83
C ASP A 452 -20.94 32.32 -43.33
N LEU A 453 -21.17 33.44 -44.02
CA LEU A 453 -20.81 33.59 -45.44
C LEU A 453 -19.29 33.49 -45.65
N ASN A 454 -18.49 34.04 -44.74
CA ASN A 454 -17.03 33.92 -44.76
C ASN A 454 -16.59 32.47 -44.52
N LEU A 455 -17.25 31.77 -43.59
CA LEU A 455 -17.03 30.35 -43.33
C LEU A 455 -17.34 29.50 -44.58
N VAL A 456 -18.49 29.74 -45.23
CA VAL A 456 -18.86 29.03 -46.47
C VAL A 456 -17.85 29.32 -47.58
N ALA A 457 -17.44 30.58 -47.77
CA ALA A 457 -16.42 30.95 -48.75
C ALA A 457 -15.08 30.25 -48.51
N SER A 458 -14.64 30.14 -47.25
CA SER A 458 -13.39 29.44 -46.93
C SER A 458 -13.44 27.94 -47.26
N LYS A 459 -14.60 27.30 -47.02
CA LYS A 459 -14.79 25.87 -47.27
C LYS A 459 -15.14 25.52 -48.72
N ALA A 460 -15.66 26.47 -49.48
CA ALA A 460 -16.01 26.33 -50.89
C ALA A 460 -14.96 26.98 -51.83
N SER A 461 -13.70 27.11 -51.39
CA SER A 461 -12.63 27.81 -52.14
C SER A 461 -12.42 27.28 -53.57
N ASN A 462 -12.66 25.99 -53.77
CA ASN A 462 -12.51 25.33 -55.07
C ASN A 462 -13.76 25.43 -55.98
N ASN A 463 -14.88 26.00 -55.50
CA ASN A 463 -16.14 26.07 -56.24
C ASN A 463 -16.43 27.52 -56.69
N ARG A 464 -16.00 27.86 -57.91
CA ARG A 464 -16.11 29.23 -58.48
C ARG A 464 -17.55 29.76 -58.51
N SER A 465 -18.53 28.92 -58.87
CA SER A 465 -19.95 29.28 -58.90
C SER A 465 -20.47 29.72 -57.53
N VAL A 466 -20.08 29.00 -56.47
CA VAL A 466 -20.48 29.33 -55.10
C VAL A 466 -19.80 30.61 -54.62
N GLN A 467 -18.53 30.83 -54.97
CA GLN A 467 -17.81 32.07 -54.63
C GLN A 467 -18.46 33.31 -55.26
N GLU A 468 -18.87 33.21 -56.53
CA GLU A 468 -19.57 34.29 -57.23
C GLU A 468 -20.91 34.62 -56.54
N LYS A 469 -21.70 33.59 -56.18
CA LYS A 469 -22.94 33.77 -55.41
C LYS A 469 -22.70 34.41 -54.04
N ILE A 470 -21.67 33.98 -53.31
CA ILE A 470 -21.33 34.57 -51.99
C ILE A 470 -20.93 36.04 -52.13
N ASN A 471 -20.20 36.41 -53.18
CA ASN A 471 -19.83 37.81 -53.43
C ASN A 471 -21.06 38.68 -53.74
N ILE A 472 -22.05 38.13 -54.46
CA ILE A 472 -23.36 38.77 -54.67
C ILE A 472 -24.13 38.92 -53.34
N TYR A 473 -24.17 37.87 -52.50
CA TYR A 473 -24.82 37.95 -51.19
C TYR A 473 -24.14 38.93 -50.24
N ARG A 474 -22.81 39.03 -50.28
CA ARG A 474 -22.05 40.02 -49.50
C ARG A 474 -22.37 41.45 -49.91
N THR A 475 -22.41 41.74 -51.22
CA THR A 475 -22.76 43.08 -51.71
C THR A 475 -24.21 43.42 -51.34
N GLN A 476 -25.15 42.49 -51.48
CA GLN A 476 -26.54 42.69 -51.07
C GLN A 476 -26.72 42.91 -49.56
N LEU A 477 -25.99 42.19 -48.69
CA LEU A 477 -26.02 42.43 -47.25
C LEU A 477 -25.38 43.77 -46.87
N SER A 478 -24.31 44.17 -47.57
CA SER A 478 -23.68 45.48 -47.37
C SER A 478 -24.53 46.66 -47.87
N GLN A 479 -25.49 46.39 -48.76
CA GLN A 479 -26.41 47.39 -49.33
C GLN A 479 -27.79 47.43 -48.64
N GLY A 480 -27.96 46.76 -47.48
CA GLY A 480 -29.21 46.69 -46.73
C GLY A 480 -29.59 47.94 -45.93
N VAL A 481 -30.35 48.82 -46.58
CA VAL A 481 -31.12 50.00 -46.09
C VAL A 481 -32.32 49.60 -45.19
N PRO A 482 -32.79 50.44 -44.23
CA PRO A 482 -34.00 50.20 -43.43
C PRO A 482 -35.32 50.23 -44.24
N ALA A 483 -36.35 49.64 -43.64
CA ALA A 483 -37.69 49.40 -44.19
C ALA A 483 -38.32 50.52 -45.03
N PHE A 484 -38.91 50.16 -46.17
CA PHE A 484 -40.06 50.88 -46.71
C PHE A 484 -41.25 49.94 -46.92
N SER A 485 -42.28 50.21 -46.12
CA SER A 485 -43.65 49.77 -46.28
C SER A 485 -44.19 50.25 -47.63
N LEU A 486 -44.65 49.31 -48.45
CA LEU A 486 -45.63 49.56 -49.51
C LEU A 486 -46.86 48.71 -49.23
N LYS A 487 -47.63 49.11 -48.22
CA LYS A 487 -49.08 48.93 -48.23
C LYS A 487 -49.72 50.30 -48.42
N GLY A 488 -50.11 50.57 -49.66
CA GLY A 488 -51.11 51.59 -49.94
C GLY A 488 -52.44 51.17 -49.32
N LYS A 489 -52.95 51.99 -48.39
CA LYS A 489 -54.38 52.20 -48.18
C LYS A 489 -54.57 53.69 -47.91
N GLY A 490 -55.51 54.26 -48.65
CA GLY A 490 -55.76 55.68 -48.74
C GLY A 490 -56.32 56.31 -47.46
N PHE A 491 -56.29 57.63 -47.51
CA PHE A 491 -56.99 58.57 -46.66
C PHE A 491 -58.49 58.27 -46.52
N SER A 492 -59.01 58.43 -45.30
CA SER A 492 -60.14 59.33 -45.03
C SER A 492 -60.15 59.73 -43.55
N LEU A 493 -60.06 61.04 -43.32
CA LEU A 493 -60.41 61.71 -42.06
C LEU A 493 -61.87 62.15 -42.16
N SER A 494 -62.72 61.57 -41.31
CA SER A 494 -63.85 62.21 -40.61
C SER A 494 -64.47 61.15 -39.70
#